data_AF-A0A356V7Q8-F1
#
_entry.id   AF-A0A356V7Q8-F1
#
_cell.length_a   1.000
_cell.length_b   1.000
_cell.length_c   1.000
_cell.angle_alpha   90.00
_cell.angle_beta   90.00
_cell.angle_gamma   90.00
#
_symmetry.space_group_name_H-M   'P 1'
#
loop_
_entity.id
_entity.type
_entity.pdbx_description
1 polymer ?
#
loop_
_entity_poly.entity_id
_entity_poly.type
_entity_poly.pdbx_seq_one_letter_code
_entity_poly.pdbx_strand_id
1 'polypeptide(L)' 'GPNTEQLVRELPLHETEVMVEFNLAYTNLNEKRAERIWVDLIFEGPQMNQIIMRDITFSRRPRAEL' A
#
# COMPACT_ATOMS: atom_id res chain seq x y z
N GLY A 1 -9.62 13.62 2.71
CA GLY A 1 -9.12 14.98 3.03
C GLY A 1 -8.00 15.33 2.07
N PRO A 2 -7.39 16.52 2.12
CA PRO A 2 -6.42 16.96 1.11
C PRO A 2 -5.06 16.21 1.10
N ASN A 3 -4.85 15.25 2.01
CA ASN A 3 -3.65 14.38 2.06
C ASN A 3 -4.07 12.91 2.14
N THR A 4 -5.00 12.48 1.28
CA THR A 4 -5.44 11.09 1.19
C THR A 4 -5.09 10.57 -0.20
N GLU A 5 -4.39 9.45 -0.25
CA GLU A 5 -4.03 8.76 -1.49
C GLU A 5 -4.63 7.36 -1.45
N GLN A 6 -5.25 6.94 -2.55
CA GLN A 6 -5.83 5.60 -2.69
C GLN A 6 -5.22 4.95 -3.92
N LEU A 7 -4.50 3.85 -3.71
CA LEU A 7 -3.87 3.09 -4.78
C LEU A 7 -4.52 1.71 -4.84
N VAL A 8 -5.26 1.46 -5.93
CA VAL A 8 -5.93 0.18 -6.16
C VAL A 8 -5.02 -0.74 -6.97
N ARG A 9 -4.92 -1.99 -6.55
CA ARG A 9 -4.18 -3.06 -7.24
C ARG A 9 -5.08 -4.28 -7.35
N GLU A 10 -5.27 -4.76 -8.56
CA GLU A 10 -5.93 -6.05 -8.81
C GLU A 10 -4.97 -7.17 -8.42
N LEU A 11 -5.45 -8.15 -7.66
CA LEU A 11 -4.68 -9.31 -7.25
C LEU A 11 -5.00 -10.47 -8.19
N PRO A 12 -3.98 -11.15 -8.76
CA PRO A 12 -4.21 -12.35 -9.56
C PRO A 12 -4.81 -13.45 -8.68
N LEU A 13 -6.04 -13.89 -9.02
CA LEU A 13 -6.81 -14.86 -8.25
C LEU A 13 -6.30 -16.31 -8.38
N HIS A 14 -5.39 -16.57 -9.30
CA HIS A 14 -4.91 -17.92 -9.64
C HIS A 14 -3.49 -18.21 -9.14
N GLU A 15 -2.90 -17.29 -8.38
CA GLU A 15 -1.57 -17.46 -7.80
C GLU A 15 -1.66 -17.87 -6.33
N THR A 16 -0.82 -18.81 -5.91
CA THR A 16 -0.74 -19.28 -4.52
C THR A 16 -0.07 -18.29 -3.58
N GLU A 17 0.76 -17.39 -4.12
CA GLU A 17 1.47 -16.36 -3.38
C GLU A 17 1.53 -15.10 -4.25
N VAL A 18 1.07 -13.98 -3.70
CA VAL A 18 0.99 -12.70 -4.42
C VAL A 18 1.74 -11.66 -3.63
N MET A 19 2.69 -10.97 -4.27
CA MET A 19 3.39 -9.83 -3.70
C MET A 19 2.89 -8.54 -4.36
N VAL A 20 2.61 -7.52 -3.55
CA VAL A 20 2.19 -6.20 -4.03
C VAL A 20 3.06 -5.14 -3.39
N GLU A 21 3.58 -4.24 -4.22
CA GLU A 21 4.33 -3.07 -3.76
C GLU A 21 3.57 -1.78 -4.06
N PHE A 22 3.49 -0.92 -3.05
CA PHE A 22 2.92 0.43 -3.16
C PHE A 22 4.05 1.44 -2.96
N ASN A 23 4.38 2.21 -4.00
CA ASN A 23 5.43 3.23 -3.93
C ASN A 23 4.80 4.62 -3.83
N LEU A 24 4.99 5.25 -2.66
CA LEU A 24 4.45 6.57 -2.35
C LEU A 24 5.15 7.71 -3.10
N ALA A 25 6.35 7.49 -3.66
CA ALA A 25 7.07 8.52 -4.42
C ALA A 25 6.32 8.97 -5.70
N TYR A 26 5.36 8.16 -6.17
CA TYR A 26 4.50 8.48 -7.31
C TYR A 26 3.15 9.07 -6.91
N THR A 27 2.93 9.32 -5.62
CA THR A 27 1.72 9.96 -5.10
C THR A 27 1.94 11.47 -4.95
N ASN A 28 0.86 12.24 -4.82
CA ASN A 28 0.96 13.67 -4.53
C ASN A 28 1.09 13.93 -3.02
N LEU A 29 1.38 12.90 -2.22
CA LEU A 29 1.55 13.01 -0.79
C LEU A 29 2.76 13.89 -0.46
N ASN A 30 2.54 14.93 0.33
CA ASN A 30 3.63 15.74 0.84
C ASN A 30 4.35 15.03 2.00
N GLU A 31 5.36 14.24 1.67
CA GLU A 31 6.15 13.47 2.64
C GLU A 31 6.79 14.33 3.74
N LYS A 32 7.12 15.61 3.46
CA LYS A 32 7.72 16.53 4.45
C LYS A 32 6.71 16.97 5.52
N ARG A 33 5.40 16.83 5.25
CA ARG A 33 4.31 17.22 6.16
C ARG A 33 3.57 16.01 6.76
N ALA A 34 3.95 14.79 6.37
CA ALA A 34 3.36 13.57 6.90
C ALA A 34 3.93 13.25 8.29
N GLU A 35 3.25 13.69 9.35
CA GLU A 35 3.63 13.39 10.75
C GLU A 35 3.10 12.04 11.23
N ARG A 36 1.98 11.58 10.66
CA ARG A 36 1.31 10.31 10.96
C ARG A 36 0.69 9.76 9.69
N ILE A 37 0.68 8.43 9.55
CA ILE A 37 0.10 7.72 8.41
C ILE A 37 -0.86 6.66 8.95
N TRP A 38 -2.01 6.54 8.30
CA TRP A 38 -2.94 5.43 8.46
C TRP A 38 -2.93 4.63 7.16
N VAL A 39 -2.98 3.31 7.27
CA VAL A 39 -2.98 2.40 6.12
C VAL A 39 -4.20 1.51 6.25
N ASP A 40 -5.11 1.66 5.29
CA ASP A 40 -6.30 0.82 5.19
C ASP A 40 -6.06 -0.21 4.07
N LEU A 41 -6.04 -1.49 4.44
CA LEU A 41 -6.02 -2.60 3.48
C LEU A 41 -7.45 -3.09 3.28
N ILE A 42 -7.98 -2.88 2.08
CA ILE A 42 -9.37 -3.18 1.74
C ILE A 42 -9.39 -4.32 0.71
N PHE A 43 -10.06 -5.42 1.06
CA PHE A 43 -10.30 -6.55 0.16
C PHE A 43 -11.76 -6.58 -0.24
N GLU A 44 -12.05 -6.34 -1.52
CA GLU A 44 -13.41 -6.38 -2.04
C GLU A 44 -13.76 -7.78 -2.56
N GLY A 45 -14.94 -8.29 -2.17
CA GLY A 45 -15.47 -9.57 -2.65
C GLY A 45 -14.59 -10.81 -2.42
N PRO A 46 -14.02 -11.05 -1.22
CA PRO A 46 -13.28 -12.29 -0.98
C PRO A 46 -14.24 -13.48 -1.08
N GLN A 47 -14.12 -14.28 -2.13
CA GLN A 47 -15.03 -15.40 -2.45
C GLN A 47 -14.86 -16.61 -1.49
N MET A 48 -15.04 -16.40 -0.18
CA MET A 48 -14.79 -17.38 0.89
C MET A 48 -13.32 -17.84 0.95
N ASN A 49 -12.41 -16.88 1.10
CA ASN A 49 -10.98 -17.15 1.18
C ASN A 49 -10.46 -16.82 2.57
N GLN A 50 -9.68 -17.73 3.17
CA GLN A 50 -8.82 -17.39 4.31
C GLN A 50 -7.64 -16.58 3.77
N ILE A 51 -7.64 -15.26 3.97
CA ILE A 51 -6.51 -14.40 3.60
C ILE A 51 -5.48 -14.44 4.73
N ILE A 52 -4.27 -14.89 4.42
CA ILE A 52 -3.12 -14.83 5.34
C ILE A 52 -2.15 -13.79 4.77
N MET A 53 -1.94 -12.71 5.52
CA MET A 53 -0.89 -11.75 5.23
C MET A 53 0.39 -12.18 5.95
N ARG A 54 1.50 -12.24 5.22
CA ARG A 54 2.83 -12.54 5.76
C ARG A 54 3.78 -11.42 5.37
N ASP A 55 4.76 -11.15 6.23
CA ASP A 55 5.90 -10.28 5.94
C ASP A 55 5.53 -8.85 5.47
N ILE A 56 4.56 -8.22 6.14
CA ILE A 56 4.20 -6.82 5.87
C ILE A 56 5.35 -5.91 6.30
N THR A 57 5.97 -5.23 5.33
CA THR A 57 7.08 -4.31 5.55
C THR A 57 6.72 -2.89 5.15
N PHE A 58 6.78 -1.98 6.11
CA PHE A 58 6.73 -0.55 5.84
C PHE A 58 8.15 0.01 5.85
N SER A 59 8.53 0.70 4.79
CA SER A 59 9.82 1.40 4.75
C SER A 59 9.64 2.84 4.30
N ARG A 60 10.26 3.76 5.03
CA ARG A 60 10.40 5.16 4.63
C ARG A 60 11.82 5.34 4.13
N ARG A 61 11.97 5.61 2.84
CA ARG A 61 13.26 5.93 2.22
C ARG A 61 13.23 7.39 1.78
N PRO A 62 13.75 8.34 2.60
CA PRO A 62 13.85 9.72 2.17
C PRO A 62 14.59 9.80 0.85
N ARG A 63 14.07 10.58 -0.10
CA ARG A 63 14.80 10.85 -1.33
C ARG A 63 16.13 11.50 -0.97
N ALA A 64 17.22 11.01 -1.55
CA ALA A 64 18.51 11.67 -1.42
C ALA A 64 18.38 13.13 -1.89
N GLU A 65 19.01 14.05 -1.18
CA GLU A 65 19.10 15.44 -1.63
C GLU A 65 19.88 15.45 -2.95
N LEU A 66 19.23 15.89 -4.03
CA LEU A 66 19.87 16.15 -5.33
C LEU A 66 20.53 17.53 -5.31
#